data_AF-A0AAV6JYJ3-F1
#
_entry.id   AF-A0AAV6JYJ3-F1
#
_cell.length_a   1.000
_cell.length_b   1.000
_cell.length_c   1.000
_cell.angle_alpha   90.00
_cell.angle_beta   90.00
_cell.angle_gamma   90.00
#
_symmetry.space_group_name_H-M   'P 1'
#
loop_
_entity.id
_entity.type
_entity.pdbx_description
1 polymer ?
#
loop_
_entity_poly.entity_id
_entity_poly.type
_entity_poly.pdbx_seq_one_letter_code
_entity_poly.pdbx_strand_id
1 'polypeptide(L)'
;MAPDPNSASGSGTTRDEASVKVPAKDPKKKDEKKDEDLSEEDLALKQQLELYVERVQDTDPGLQKVALESMRQEIRTSTSSMTSVPKPLKFLRPHYATLKAYYDTMADSDLKKFLADILSVLAMTMSAEGERESLKYRLLGSEGEIGSWGHEYVRNLAGEIAQEYTKRQVRIPIISIDMIAFAHWLTTRHLILGEEASVDDLIELVQQIVAFHMKHNAEYEAVDLLMEVS
;
A
#
# COMPACT_ATOMS: atom_id res chain seq x y z
N MET A 1 43.57 -57.14 -55.52
CA MET A 1 43.46 -56.05 -54.54
C MET A 1 41.98 -55.96 -54.16
N ALA A 2 41.59 -56.35 -52.94
CA ALA A 2 40.26 -56.07 -52.39
C ALA A 2 40.21 -54.60 -51.90
N PRO A 3 39.04 -53.94 -51.73
CA PRO A 3 38.06 -54.32 -50.72
C PRO A 3 36.57 -54.25 -51.14
N ASP A 4 35.73 -54.65 -50.19
CA ASP A 4 34.34 -55.12 -50.20
C ASP A 4 33.21 -54.16 -50.67
N PRO A 5 32.03 -54.72 -51.04
CA PRO A 5 30.77 -53.99 -51.16
C PRO A 5 29.96 -54.08 -49.85
N ASN A 6 29.38 -52.98 -49.38
CA ASN A 6 28.30 -53.07 -48.40
C ASN A 6 27.21 -52.01 -48.64
N SER A 7 26.01 -52.53 -48.88
CA SER A 7 24.72 -51.84 -48.95
C SER A 7 23.91 -52.33 -47.77
N ALA A 8 23.45 -51.45 -46.88
CA ALA A 8 22.24 -51.69 -46.10
C ALA A 8 21.73 -50.40 -45.43
N SER A 9 20.46 -50.14 -45.69
CA SER A 9 19.56 -49.19 -45.05
C SER A 9 19.32 -49.51 -43.56
N GLY A 10 19.04 -48.50 -42.73
CA GLY A 10 18.61 -48.74 -41.34
C GLY A 10 18.52 -47.52 -40.42
N SER A 11 17.44 -46.74 -40.60
CA SER A 11 16.61 -46.10 -39.55
C SER A 11 17.28 -45.48 -38.30
N GLY A 12 17.21 -44.15 -38.20
CA GLY A 12 17.44 -43.39 -36.97
C GLY A 12 16.67 -42.07 -36.98
N THR A 13 15.36 -42.13 -36.74
CA THR A 13 14.44 -40.99 -36.64
C THR A 13 14.77 -40.13 -35.42
N THR A 14 15.16 -38.86 -35.64
CA THR A 14 14.95 -37.79 -34.65
C THR A 14 14.25 -36.63 -35.36
N ARG A 15 13.07 -36.32 -34.82
CA ARG A 15 12.23 -35.18 -35.15
C ARG A 15 12.80 -33.96 -34.41
N ASP A 16 12.83 -32.80 -35.06
CA ASP A 16 12.24 -31.58 -34.48
C ASP A 16 12.31 -30.39 -35.46
N GLU A 17 11.42 -29.43 -35.18
CA GLU A 17 11.24 -28.09 -35.77
C GLU A 17 10.44 -27.98 -37.08
N ALA A 18 9.15 -27.67 -36.95
CA ALA A 18 8.67 -26.28 -37.12
C ALA A 18 7.12 -26.22 -37.14
N SER A 19 6.52 -25.53 -36.16
CA SER A 19 5.41 -24.62 -36.42
C SER A 19 4.94 -23.92 -35.16
N VAL A 20 5.30 -22.64 -35.09
CA VAL A 20 4.64 -21.63 -34.26
C VAL A 20 3.22 -21.41 -34.80
N LYS A 21 2.20 -21.65 -33.97
CA LYS A 21 0.88 -21.00 -34.06
C LYS A 21 0.19 -21.00 -32.68
N VAL A 22 -0.33 -19.81 -32.34
CA VAL A 22 -0.79 -19.22 -31.06
C VAL A 22 -1.96 -19.98 -30.39
N PRO A 23 -2.26 -19.78 -29.08
CA PRO A 23 -3.18 -18.70 -28.73
C PRO A 23 -2.84 -17.89 -27.45
N ALA A 24 -3.21 -16.62 -27.53
CA ALA A 24 -3.13 -15.61 -26.49
C ALA A 24 -3.82 -16.07 -25.19
N LYS A 25 -3.14 -15.87 -24.07
CA LYS A 25 -3.65 -16.14 -22.73
C LYS A 25 -4.29 -14.85 -22.21
N ASP A 26 -5.62 -14.80 -22.26
CA ASP A 26 -6.42 -13.82 -21.53
C ASP A 26 -6.03 -13.79 -20.04
N PRO A 27 -5.78 -12.62 -19.43
CA PRO A 27 -5.41 -12.50 -18.02
C PRO A 27 -6.57 -12.72 -17.03
N LYS A 28 -7.80 -13.01 -17.50
CA LYS A 28 -9.00 -13.06 -16.65
C LYS A 28 -9.28 -14.36 -15.88
N LYS A 29 -8.51 -15.43 -16.08
CA LYS A 29 -8.80 -16.77 -15.50
C LYS A 29 -7.84 -17.21 -14.37
N LYS A 30 -7.02 -16.30 -13.83
CA LYS A 30 -6.00 -16.67 -12.84
C LYS A 30 -6.46 -16.57 -11.38
N ASP A 31 -7.54 -15.84 -11.09
CA ASP A 31 -8.02 -15.68 -9.71
C ASP A 31 -8.96 -16.80 -9.25
N GLU A 32 -9.90 -17.27 -10.08
CA GLU A 32 -10.83 -18.34 -9.66
C GLU A 32 -10.14 -19.69 -9.37
N LYS A 33 -9.00 -19.97 -10.01
CA LYS A 33 -8.29 -21.25 -9.85
C LYS A 33 -7.43 -21.35 -8.59
N LYS A 34 -7.32 -20.27 -7.82
CA LYS A 34 -6.50 -20.22 -6.60
C LYS A 34 -7.34 -20.44 -5.33
N ASP A 35 -8.67 -20.39 -5.46
CA ASP A 35 -9.60 -20.61 -4.36
C ASP A 35 -9.77 -22.10 -4.01
N GLU A 36 -9.53 -23.01 -4.97
CA GLU A 36 -9.61 -24.47 -4.76
C GLU A 36 -8.50 -25.04 -3.85
N ASP A 37 -7.47 -24.26 -3.53
CA ASP A 37 -6.30 -24.67 -2.73
C ASP A 37 -6.21 -23.93 -1.37
N LEU A 38 -7.25 -23.15 -1.02
CA LEU A 38 -7.36 -22.51 0.30
C LEU A 38 -7.88 -23.52 1.34
N SER A 39 -7.37 -23.46 2.57
CA SER A 39 -8.01 -24.20 3.67
C SER A 39 -9.43 -23.67 3.92
N GLU A 40 -10.29 -24.50 4.51
CA GLU A 40 -11.67 -24.09 4.85
C GLU A 40 -11.71 -22.83 5.73
N GLU A 41 -10.74 -22.70 6.64
CA GLU A 41 -10.55 -21.51 7.48
C GLU A 41 -10.19 -20.26 6.66
N ASP A 42 -9.29 -20.38 5.69
CA ASP A 42 -8.88 -19.27 4.84
C ASP A 42 -10.00 -18.82 3.89
N LEU A 43 -10.79 -19.77 3.39
CA LEU A 43 -11.96 -19.49 2.57
C LEU A 43 -13.03 -18.74 3.39
N ALA A 44 -13.28 -19.17 4.62
CA ALA A 44 -14.21 -18.50 5.52
C ALA A 44 -13.75 -17.07 5.84
N LEU A 45 -12.45 -16.87 6.10
CA LEU A 45 -11.87 -15.54 6.32
C LEU A 45 -12.03 -14.64 5.08
N LYS A 46 -11.75 -15.18 3.88
CA LYS A 46 -11.93 -14.44 2.62
C LYS A 46 -13.38 -13.99 2.46
N GLN A 47 -14.34 -14.90 2.60
CA GLN A 47 -15.78 -14.61 2.46
C GLN A 47 -16.26 -13.59 3.51
N GLN A 48 -15.76 -13.67 4.73
CA GLN A 48 -16.08 -12.71 5.78
C GLN A 48 -15.57 -11.30 5.46
N LEU A 49 -14.33 -11.19 4.95
CA LEU A 49 -13.76 -9.90 4.54
C LEU A 49 -14.50 -9.31 3.34
N GLU A 50 -14.88 -10.15 2.36
CA GLU A 50 -15.72 -9.75 1.22
C GLU A 50 -17.08 -9.23 1.69
N LEU A 51 -17.72 -9.92 2.64
CA LEU A 51 -18.96 -9.47 3.25
C LEU A 51 -18.78 -8.09 3.92
N TYR A 52 -17.70 -7.86 4.66
CA TYR A 52 -17.45 -6.53 5.23
C TYR A 52 -17.32 -5.45 4.16
N VAL A 53 -16.63 -5.72 3.05
CA VAL A 53 -16.51 -4.76 1.93
C VAL A 53 -17.87 -4.40 1.34
N GLU A 54 -18.79 -5.37 1.24
CA GLU A 54 -20.16 -5.10 0.82
C GLU A 54 -20.92 -4.25 1.85
N ARG A 55 -20.82 -4.61 3.14
CA ARG A 55 -21.51 -3.91 4.24
C ARG A 55 -21.02 -2.48 4.49
N VAL A 56 -19.76 -2.18 4.16
CA VAL A 56 -19.23 -0.81 4.20
C VAL A 56 -19.98 0.10 3.23
N GLN A 57 -20.54 -0.45 2.15
CA GLN A 57 -21.28 0.27 1.11
C GLN A 57 -22.81 0.26 1.32
N ASP A 58 -23.30 -0.32 2.42
CA ASP A 58 -24.74 -0.32 2.74
C ASP A 58 -25.27 1.09 2.98
N THR A 59 -26.57 1.32 2.81
CA THR A 59 -27.18 2.62 3.09
C THR A 59 -27.32 2.95 4.57
N ASP A 60 -27.25 1.94 5.46
CA ASP A 60 -27.40 2.11 6.90
C ASP A 60 -26.03 2.40 7.57
N PRO A 61 -25.82 3.60 8.16
CA PRO A 61 -24.59 3.94 8.86
C PRO A 61 -24.24 2.98 10.01
N GLY A 62 -25.25 2.36 10.64
CA GLY A 62 -25.04 1.38 11.71
C GLY A 62 -24.34 0.13 11.20
N LEU A 63 -24.80 -0.42 10.06
CA LEU A 63 -24.17 -1.56 9.40
C LEU A 63 -22.78 -1.22 8.87
N GLN A 64 -22.61 -0.03 8.27
CA GLN A 64 -21.29 0.43 7.82
C GLN A 64 -20.29 0.45 8.97
N LYS A 65 -20.69 1.03 10.12
CA LYS A 65 -19.83 1.14 11.30
C LYS A 65 -19.38 -0.23 11.81
N VAL A 66 -20.32 -1.17 11.97
CA VAL A 66 -20.03 -2.52 12.43
C VAL A 66 -19.07 -3.23 11.47
N ALA A 67 -19.26 -3.06 10.16
CA ALA A 67 -18.38 -3.66 9.16
C ALA A 67 -16.96 -3.07 9.21
N LEU A 68 -16.84 -1.74 9.31
CA LEU A 68 -15.55 -1.04 9.43
C LEU A 68 -14.80 -1.47 10.70
N GLU A 69 -15.49 -1.50 11.85
CA GLU A 69 -14.90 -1.90 13.13
C GLU A 69 -14.46 -3.37 13.12
N SER A 70 -15.29 -4.26 12.54
CA SER A 70 -14.97 -5.68 12.42
C SER A 70 -13.78 -5.92 11.48
N MET A 71 -13.76 -5.28 10.31
CA MET A 71 -12.65 -5.36 9.37
C MET A 71 -11.36 -4.84 9.98
N ARG A 72 -11.42 -3.70 10.69
CA ARG A 72 -10.29 -3.15 11.44
C ARG A 72 -9.76 -4.15 12.46
N GLN A 73 -10.63 -4.76 13.25
CA GLN A 73 -10.22 -5.73 14.26
C GLN A 73 -9.55 -6.96 13.64
N GLU A 74 -10.09 -7.48 12.54
CA GLU A 74 -9.56 -8.65 11.84
C GLU A 74 -8.14 -8.39 11.29
N ILE A 75 -7.94 -7.22 10.66
CA ILE A 75 -6.64 -6.78 10.17
C ILE A 75 -5.66 -6.65 11.35
N ARG A 76 -6.03 -5.95 12.44
CA ARG A 76 -5.14 -5.73 13.60
C ARG A 76 -4.71 -7.03 14.27
N THR A 77 -5.65 -7.95 14.50
CA THR A 77 -5.34 -9.25 15.09
C THR A 77 -4.33 -9.99 14.22
N SER A 78 -4.51 -9.96 12.89
CA SER A 78 -3.63 -10.66 11.96
C SER A 78 -2.29 -9.97 11.70
N THR A 79 -2.19 -8.64 11.83
CA THR A 79 -0.95 -7.87 11.62
C THR A 79 -0.08 -7.77 12.87
N SER A 80 -0.61 -8.12 14.04
CA SER A 80 0.15 -8.13 15.31
C SER A 80 1.29 -9.17 15.33
N SER A 81 1.25 -10.16 14.42
CA SER A 81 2.23 -11.25 14.35
C SER A 81 3.33 -10.97 13.32
N MET A 82 4.60 -11.20 13.71
CA MET A 82 5.81 -11.06 12.89
C MET A 82 5.91 -12.16 11.82
N THR A 83 4.93 -12.22 10.92
CA THR A 83 4.78 -13.21 9.85
C THR A 83 4.68 -12.50 8.51
N SER A 84 5.06 -13.18 7.42
CA SER A 84 4.97 -12.67 6.05
C SER A 84 3.56 -12.12 5.74
N VAL A 85 3.46 -11.04 4.94
CA VAL A 85 2.23 -10.31 4.55
C VAL A 85 0.92 -11.00 5.00
N PRO A 86 0.24 -10.48 6.03
CA PRO A 86 -0.93 -11.10 6.64
C PRO A 86 -2.02 -11.47 5.63
N LYS A 87 -2.71 -12.59 5.87
CA LYS A 87 -3.76 -13.10 4.97
C LYS A 87 -4.89 -12.09 4.74
N PRO A 88 -5.39 -11.33 5.75
CA PRO A 88 -6.42 -10.32 5.49
C PRO A 88 -6.00 -9.26 4.47
N LEU A 89 -4.73 -8.83 4.49
CA LEU A 89 -4.23 -7.89 3.47
C LEU A 89 -4.22 -8.54 2.09
N LYS A 90 -3.85 -9.82 1.97
CA LYS A 90 -3.90 -10.54 0.68
C LYS A 90 -5.33 -10.63 0.14
N PHE A 91 -6.30 -10.93 0.98
CA PHE A 91 -7.71 -11.06 0.58
C PHE A 91 -8.39 -9.72 0.30
N LEU A 92 -7.99 -8.64 0.97
CA LEU A 92 -8.52 -7.30 0.71
C LEU A 92 -7.89 -6.62 -0.51
N ARG A 93 -6.76 -7.14 -1.03
CA ARG A 93 -6.05 -6.56 -2.18
C ARG A 93 -6.93 -6.30 -3.41
N PRO A 94 -7.78 -7.25 -3.86
CA PRO A 94 -8.67 -7.02 -4.99
C PRO A 94 -9.72 -5.92 -4.74
N HIS A 95 -10.03 -5.64 -3.46
CA HIS A 95 -11.08 -4.72 -3.05
C HIS A 95 -10.56 -3.29 -2.75
N TYR A 96 -9.24 -3.07 -2.75
CA TYR A 96 -8.65 -1.76 -2.44
C TYR A 96 -9.19 -0.64 -3.33
N ALA A 97 -9.26 -0.89 -4.65
CA ALA A 97 -9.79 0.09 -5.60
C ALA A 97 -11.28 0.40 -5.34
N THR A 98 -12.08 -0.60 -4.97
CA THR A 98 -13.50 -0.45 -4.64
C THR A 98 -13.68 0.39 -3.37
N LEU A 99 -12.93 0.07 -2.31
CA LEU A 99 -12.98 0.82 -1.05
C LEU A 99 -12.54 2.28 -1.23
N LYS A 100 -11.49 2.51 -2.03
CA LYS A 100 -11.01 3.85 -2.39
C LYS A 100 -12.06 4.64 -3.18
N ALA A 101 -12.68 4.03 -4.19
CA ALA A 101 -13.74 4.68 -4.96
C ALA A 101 -14.94 5.03 -4.07
N TYR A 102 -15.32 4.14 -3.14
CA TYR A 102 -16.39 4.43 -2.19
C TYR A 102 -16.03 5.58 -1.24
N TYR A 103 -14.81 5.60 -0.70
CA TYR A 103 -14.30 6.68 0.15
C TYR A 103 -14.48 8.07 -0.49
N ASP A 104 -14.19 8.21 -1.77
CA ASP A 104 -14.32 9.48 -2.50
C ASP A 104 -15.77 9.95 -2.65
N THR A 105 -16.75 9.04 -2.54
CA THR A 105 -18.19 9.36 -2.58
C THR A 105 -18.77 9.71 -1.20
N MET A 106 -18.05 9.41 -0.12
CA MET A 106 -18.54 9.63 1.25
C MET A 106 -18.47 11.11 1.64
N ALA A 107 -19.51 11.58 2.31
CA ALA A 107 -19.47 12.86 3.02
C ALA A 107 -18.52 12.78 4.23
N ASP A 108 -17.98 13.93 4.62
CA ASP A 108 -17.08 14.02 5.78
C ASP A 108 -17.83 13.62 7.06
N SER A 109 -17.39 12.50 7.63
CA SER A 109 -18.04 11.81 8.75
C SER A 109 -17.03 10.92 9.46
N ASP A 110 -17.36 10.48 10.68
CA ASP A 110 -16.50 9.55 11.43
C ASP A 110 -16.30 8.22 10.68
N LEU A 111 -17.30 7.77 9.92
CA LEU A 111 -17.21 6.56 9.10
C LEU A 111 -16.20 6.72 7.96
N LYS A 112 -16.15 7.91 7.34
CA LYS A 112 -15.12 8.23 6.34
C LYS A 112 -13.72 8.19 6.97
N LYS A 113 -13.56 8.73 8.17
CA LYS A 113 -12.28 8.66 8.92
C LYS A 113 -11.87 7.23 9.24
N PHE A 114 -12.80 6.37 9.65
CA PHE A 114 -12.52 4.95 9.90
C PHE A 114 -12.13 4.20 8.62
N LEU A 115 -12.78 4.50 7.50
CA LEU A 115 -12.39 3.93 6.21
C LEU A 115 -11.01 4.44 5.77
N ALA A 116 -10.67 5.71 6.01
CA ALA A 116 -9.32 6.22 5.79
C ALA A 116 -8.28 5.47 6.62
N ASP A 117 -8.52 5.19 7.90
CA ASP A 117 -7.58 4.41 8.71
C ASP A 117 -7.32 3.01 8.10
N ILE A 118 -8.36 2.35 7.58
CA ILE A 118 -8.23 1.04 6.91
C ILE A 118 -7.45 1.20 5.60
N LEU A 119 -7.81 2.18 4.76
CA LEU A 119 -7.12 2.44 3.49
C LEU A 119 -5.64 2.75 3.68
N SER A 120 -5.28 3.47 4.75
CA SER A 120 -3.89 3.74 5.12
C SER A 120 -3.07 2.47 5.31
N VAL A 121 -3.64 1.47 5.98
CA VAL A 121 -2.97 0.19 6.24
C VAL A 121 -2.93 -0.68 4.98
N LEU A 122 -4.01 -0.70 4.21
CA LEU A 122 -4.04 -1.42 2.93
C LEU A 122 -3.00 -0.88 1.95
N ALA A 123 -2.82 0.45 1.91
CA ALA A 123 -1.87 1.14 1.04
C ALA A 123 -0.42 0.63 1.18
N MET A 124 0.01 0.17 2.37
CA MET A 124 1.37 -0.33 2.61
C MET A 124 1.82 -1.42 1.61
N THR A 125 0.88 -2.19 1.06
CA THR A 125 1.18 -3.29 0.12
C THR A 125 0.47 -3.16 -1.22
N MET A 126 -0.36 -2.13 -1.37
CA MET A 126 -1.32 -1.98 -2.47
C MET A 126 -1.20 -0.66 -3.21
N SER A 127 -0.62 0.37 -2.60
CA SER A 127 -0.35 1.66 -3.23
C SER A 127 0.65 1.50 -4.36
N ALA A 128 0.50 2.30 -5.41
CA ALA A 128 1.58 2.50 -6.37
C ALA A 128 2.77 3.15 -5.65
N GLU A 129 3.98 2.74 -6.02
CA GLU A 129 5.22 3.27 -5.45
C GLU A 129 5.27 4.78 -5.66
N GLY A 130 5.51 5.54 -4.58
CA GLY A 130 5.63 7.00 -4.61
C GLY A 130 4.32 7.80 -4.45
N GLU A 131 3.15 7.16 -4.41
CA GLU A 131 1.88 7.87 -4.13
C GLU A 131 1.72 8.27 -2.66
N ARG A 132 2.45 7.61 -1.73
CA ARG A 132 2.39 7.84 -0.27
C ARG A 132 0.96 7.82 0.26
N GLU A 133 0.21 6.81 -0.18
CA GLU A 133 -1.21 6.71 0.16
C GLU A 133 -1.43 6.38 1.64
N SER A 134 -0.49 5.68 2.30
CA SER A 134 -0.60 5.44 3.74
C SER A 134 -0.57 6.75 4.52
N LEU A 135 0.39 7.63 4.23
CA LEU A 135 0.46 8.95 4.85
C LEU A 135 -0.78 9.80 4.51
N LYS A 136 -1.22 9.80 3.24
CA LYS A 136 -2.40 10.55 2.81
C LYS A 136 -3.63 10.17 3.65
N TYR A 137 -3.94 8.88 3.76
CA TYR A 137 -5.11 8.45 4.51
C TYR A 137 -4.91 8.55 6.01
N ARG A 138 -3.68 8.43 6.53
CA ARG A 138 -3.39 8.67 7.94
C ARG A 138 -3.74 10.10 8.36
N LEU A 139 -3.43 11.10 7.54
CA LEU A 139 -3.76 12.51 7.79
C LEU A 139 -5.28 12.79 7.67
N LEU A 140 -6.02 11.95 6.95
CA LEU A 140 -7.48 12.05 6.79
C LEU A 140 -8.26 11.14 7.75
N GLY A 141 -7.55 10.33 8.55
CA GLY A 141 -8.09 9.27 9.39
C GLY A 141 -8.68 9.77 10.71
N SER A 142 -8.89 8.84 11.65
CA SER A 142 -9.49 9.15 12.95
C SER A 142 -8.47 9.61 14.00
N GLU A 143 -7.22 9.88 13.61
CA GLU A 143 -6.10 10.21 14.49
C GLU A 143 -5.89 9.21 15.65
N GLY A 144 -6.31 7.95 15.48
CA GLY A 144 -6.13 6.91 16.50
C GLY A 144 -4.66 6.62 16.80
N GLU A 145 -4.36 5.92 17.90
CA GLU A 145 -2.98 5.59 18.30
C GLU A 145 -2.16 4.99 17.14
N ILE A 146 -0.99 5.58 16.87
CA ILE A 146 -0.18 5.25 15.69
C ILE A 146 0.28 3.79 15.65
N GLY A 147 0.57 3.23 16.83
CA GLY A 147 0.98 1.83 17.00
C GLY A 147 -0.14 0.81 16.90
N SER A 148 -1.40 1.24 16.77
CA SER A 148 -2.56 0.33 16.83
C SER A 148 -2.57 -0.73 15.73
N TRP A 149 -1.86 -0.49 14.63
CA TRP A 149 -1.75 -1.40 13.48
C TRP A 149 -0.46 -2.23 13.46
N GLY A 150 0.43 -2.02 14.44
CA GLY A 150 1.68 -2.74 14.60
C GLY A 150 2.91 -1.99 14.07
N HIS A 151 4.08 -2.55 14.36
CA HIS A 151 5.38 -1.95 14.05
C HIS A 151 5.61 -1.70 12.57
N GLU A 152 5.23 -2.66 11.71
CA GLU A 152 5.45 -2.55 10.27
C GLU A 152 4.72 -1.33 9.67
N TYR A 153 3.52 -1.05 10.18
CA TYR A 153 2.76 0.14 9.78
C TYR A 153 3.46 1.44 10.20
N VAL A 154 3.95 1.49 11.44
CA VAL A 154 4.69 2.64 11.94
C VAL A 154 5.96 2.87 11.11
N ARG A 155 6.68 1.80 10.76
CA ARG A 155 7.88 1.86 9.92
C ARG A 155 7.58 2.34 8.50
N ASN A 156 6.52 1.82 7.87
CA ASN A 156 6.08 2.29 6.55
C ASN A 156 5.74 3.79 6.59
N LEU A 157 4.96 4.21 7.59
CA LEU A 157 4.61 5.62 7.78
C LEU A 157 5.84 6.50 7.98
N ALA A 158 6.82 6.08 8.81
CA ALA A 158 8.04 6.83 9.04
C ALA A 158 8.77 7.14 7.71
N GLY A 159 8.89 6.15 6.83
CA GLY A 159 9.50 6.32 5.51
C GLY A 159 8.71 7.27 4.61
N GLU A 160 7.38 7.16 4.57
CA GLU A 160 6.54 8.08 3.78
C GLU A 160 6.59 9.52 4.32
N ILE A 161 6.61 9.69 5.64
CA ILE A 161 6.74 10.98 6.31
C ILE A 161 8.08 11.63 5.97
N ALA A 162 9.19 10.91 6.07
CA ALA A 162 10.51 11.45 5.74
C ALA A 162 10.59 11.93 4.27
N GLN A 163 10.04 11.14 3.34
CA GLN A 163 9.96 11.51 1.93
C GLN A 163 9.09 12.75 1.70
N GLU A 164 7.93 12.83 2.34
CA GLU A 164 7.01 13.96 2.22
C GLU A 164 7.57 15.22 2.90
N TYR A 165 8.22 15.07 4.05
CA TYR A 165 8.92 16.14 4.76
C TYR A 165 10.01 16.74 3.87
N THR A 166 10.89 15.91 3.30
CA THR A 166 11.92 16.36 2.35
C THR A 166 11.30 17.12 1.19
N LYS A 167 10.20 16.61 0.61
CA LYS A 167 9.50 17.27 -0.49
C LYS A 167 8.90 18.63 -0.11
N ARG A 168 8.36 18.78 1.11
CA ARG A 168 7.83 20.05 1.63
C ARG A 168 8.95 21.02 2.03
N GLN A 169 10.07 20.53 2.57
CA GLN A 169 11.23 21.30 3.05
C GLN A 169 12.16 21.80 1.91
N VAL A 170 12.41 20.97 0.88
CA VAL A 170 13.33 21.26 -0.26
C VAL A 170 12.87 22.42 -1.14
N ARG A 171 11.74 23.04 -0.82
CA ARG A 171 11.22 24.16 -1.58
C ARG A 171 11.50 25.50 -0.91
N ILE A 172 12.57 25.75 -0.15
CA ILE A 172 13.09 27.11 0.08
C ILE A 172 14.56 27.14 -0.36
N PRO A 173 14.91 27.80 -1.47
CA PRO A 173 16.30 27.83 -1.92
C PRO A 173 17.17 28.55 -0.89
N ILE A 174 18.08 27.81 -0.25
CA ILE A 174 19.13 28.34 0.63
C ILE A 174 20.30 28.81 -0.25
N ILE A 175 20.07 29.73 -1.17
CA ILE A 175 21.18 30.33 -1.93
C ILE A 175 20.88 31.80 -2.18
N SER A 176 21.91 32.63 -2.00
CA SER A 176 22.04 34.05 -2.31
C SER A 176 21.53 34.41 -3.71
N ILE A 177 20.22 34.37 -3.91
CA ILE A 177 19.50 34.86 -5.06
C ILE A 177 18.96 36.23 -4.66
N ASP A 178 19.06 37.20 -5.57
CA ASP A 178 18.62 38.56 -5.30
C ASP A 178 17.14 38.57 -4.85
N MET A 179 16.80 39.53 -3.98
CA MET A 179 15.48 39.61 -3.33
C MET A 179 14.32 39.59 -4.33
N ILE A 180 14.56 40.03 -5.57
CA ILE A 180 13.57 40.06 -6.66
C ILE A 180 13.32 38.65 -7.20
N ALA A 181 14.35 37.84 -7.46
CA ALA A 181 14.14 36.46 -7.88
C ALA A 181 13.57 35.57 -6.75
N PHE A 182 13.84 35.88 -5.47
CA PHE A 182 13.13 35.25 -4.35
C PHE A 182 11.64 35.63 -4.31
N ALA A 183 11.31 36.92 -4.45
CA ALA A 183 9.92 37.38 -4.50
C ALA A 183 9.17 36.82 -5.73
N HIS A 184 9.84 36.76 -6.88
CA HIS A 184 9.27 36.18 -8.10
C HIS A 184 9.09 34.67 -7.96
N TRP A 185 10.06 33.96 -7.38
CA TRP A 185 9.93 32.54 -7.08
C TRP A 185 8.81 32.28 -6.05
N LEU A 186 8.68 33.07 -4.99
CA LEU A 186 7.57 32.99 -4.02
C LEU A 186 6.21 33.20 -4.70
N THR A 187 6.11 34.22 -5.54
CA THR A 187 4.87 34.58 -6.24
C THR A 187 4.49 33.50 -7.26
N THR A 188 5.46 33.01 -8.03
CA THR A 188 5.27 31.94 -9.02
C THR A 188 4.91 30.61 -8.33
N ARG A 189 5.54 30.31 -7.18
CA ARG A 189 5.27 29.14 -6.36
C ARG A 189 3.87 29.16 -5.73
N HIS A 190 3.46 30.31 -5.20
CA HIS A 190 2.11 30.52 -4.64
C HIS A 190 1.03 30.35 -5.72
N LEU A 191 1.29 30.83 -6.94
CA LEU A 191 0.38 30.67 -8.08
C LEU A 191 0.28 29.22 -8.60
N ILE A 192 1.34 28.42 -8.49
CA ILE A 192 1.37 27.06 -9.08
C ILE A 192 0.95 25.97 -8.09
N LEU A 193 1.22 26.13 -6.78
CA LEU A 193 1.14 25.01 -5.82
C LEU A 193 0.05 25.15 -4.74
N GLY A 194 -0.76 26.21 -4.77
CA GLY A 194 -1.76 26.44 -3.73
C GLY A 194 -1.12 26.64 -2.35
N GLU A 195 -1.97 26.82 -1.34
CA GLU A 195 -1.63 27.10 0.07
C GLU A 195 -0.42 26.29 0.56
N GLU A 196 0.53 26.96 1.25
CA GLU A 196 1.75 26.29 1.70
C GLU A 196 1.39 25.12 2.62
N ALA A 197 1.60 23.88 2.17
CA ALA A 197 1.48 22.73 3.04
C ALA A 197 2.58 22.84 4.10
N SER A 198 2.19 23.28 5.30
CA SER A 198 3.06 23.26 6.48
C SER A 198 3.62 21.86 6.70
N VAL A 199 4.74 21.76 7.42
CA VAL A 199 5.27 20.47 7.90
C VAL A 199 4.74 20.14 9.30
N ASP A 200 3.96 21.00 9.93
CA ASP A 200 3.51 20.85 11.32
C ASP A 200 2.73 19.54 11.55
N ASP A 201 1.87 19.17 10.60
CA ASP A 201 1.12 17.90 10.58
C ASP A 201 2.06 16.68 10.54
N LEU A 202 3.14 16.77 9.76
CA LEU A 202 4.17 15.74 9.70
C LEU A 202 4.98 15.67 11.00
N ILE A 203 5.34 16.81 11.57
CA ILE A 203 6.10 16.87 12.83
C ILE A 203 5.29 16.28 13.99
N GLU A 204 3.98 16.51 14.04
CA GLU A 204 3.11 15.88 15.03
C GLU A 204 3.13 14.34 14.90
N LEU A 205 3.05 13.81 13.68
CA LEU A 205 3.17 12.38 13.45
C LEU A 205 4.57 11.85 13.81
N VAL A 206 5.64 12.57 13.48
CA VAL A 206 7.02 12.20 13.88
C VAL A 206 7.12 12.05 15.39
N GLN A 207 6.56 13.00 16.16
CA GLN A 207 6.59 12.92 17.63
C GLN A 207 5.87 11.66 18.16
N GLN A 208 4.71 11.31 17.56
CA GLN A 208 4.00 10.08 17.91
C GLN A 208 4.83 8.83 17.58
N ILE A 209 5.48 8.79 16.41
CA ILE A 209 6.34 7.66 15.98
C ILE A 209 7.55 7.53 16.89
N VAL A 210 8.25 8.63 17.19
CA VAL A 210 9.41 8.63 18.10
C VAL A 210 8.99 8.11 19.46
N ALA A 211 7.88 8.61 20.03
CA ALA A 211 7.37 8.11 21.30
C ALA A 211 7.03 6.61 21.25
N PHE A 212 6.48 6.12 20.14
CA PHE A 212 6.21 4.70 19.94
C PHE A 212 7.50 3.87 19.88
N HIS A 213 8.48 4.24 19.05
CA HIS A 213 9.75 3.54 18.92
C HIS A 213 10.54 3.49 20.24
N MET A 214 10.59 4.60 20.99
CA MET A 214 11.25 4.65 22.30
C MET A 214 10.60 3.70 23.32
N LYS A 215 9.27 3.53 23.28
CA LYS A 215 8.56 2.60 24.18
C LYS A 215 8.80 1.13 23.83
N HIS A 216 9.18 0.82 22.60
CA HIS A 216 9.30 -0.55 22.11
C HIS A 216 10.75 -0.94 21.77
N ASN A 217 11.75 -0.28 22.37
CA ASN A 217 13.18 -0.57 22.17
C ASN A 217 13.63 -0.49 20.70
N ALA A 218 13.05 0.44 19.94
CA ALA A 218 13.40 0.75 18.56
C ALA A 218 14.06 2.13 18.45
N GLU A 219 14.92 2.49 19.40
CA GLU A 219 15.51 3.83 19.51
C GLU A 219 16.32 4.21 18.27
N TYR A 220 16.95 3.23 17.62
CA TYR A 220 17.68 3.45 16.37
C TYR A 220 16.76 3.93 15.24
N GLU A 221 15.56 3.34 15.09
CA GLU A 221 14.56 3.79 14.08
C GLU A 221 14.02 5.19 14.41
N ALA A 222 13.93 5.55 15.70
CA ALA A 222 13.56 6.90 16.11
C ALA A 222 14.64 7.93 15.74
N VAL A 223 15.91 7.60 15.99
CA VAL A 223 17.05 8.48 15.65
C VAL A 223 17.17 8.64 14.14
N ASP A 224 17.03 7.55 13.38
CA ASP A 224 17.06 7.60 11.91
C ASP A 224 15.98 8.52 11.35
N LEU A 225 14.73 8.36 11.80
CA LEU A 225 13.64 9.25 11.40
C LEU A 225 13.92 10.72 11.75
N LEU A 226 14.44 10.99 12.96
CA LEU A 226 14.77 12.35 13.39
C LEU A 226 15.89 12.98 12.55
N MET A 227 16.87 12.19 12.10
CA MET A 227 17.90 12.68 11.18
C MET A 227 17.30 13.03 9.81
N GLU A 228 16.36 12.23 9.31
CA GLU A 228 15.71 12.49 8.01
C GLU A 228 14.75 13.68 8.03
N VAL A 229 14.16 14.01 9.19
CA VAL A 229 13.20 15.13 9.35
C VAL A 229 13.78 16.35 10.08
N SER A 230 15.10 16.51 10.07
CA SER A 230 15.82 17.61 10.72
C SER A 230 15.97 18.88 9.87
#